data_AF-A0A6B0YWT6-F1
#
_entry.id   AF-A0A6B0YWT6-F1
#
_cell.length_a   1.000
_cell.length_b   1.000
_cell.length_c   1.000
_cell.angle_alpha   90.00
_cell.angle_beta   90.00
_cell.angle_gamma   90.00
#
_symmetry.space_group_name_H-M   'P 1'
#
loop_
_entity.id
_entity.type
_entity.pdbx_description
1 polymer ?
#
loop_
_entity_poly.entity_id
_entity_poly.type
_entity_poly.pdbx_seq_one_letter_code
_entity_poly.pdbx_strand_id
1 'polypeptide(L)'
;MPFRSFPLRENFAFHAAAQAIVLIAVVQVFVQRGSPPGPVLVIAASIFSIVLWLLPVDTALGAHRYMLIQGVIASLAYMQEFLFVYLFFVLSMQAMLLYNTRPGLLWNGLFLTLAQLANFFFHLEGELAPGPRALMVTVAFILACVLSAGYARVRRDRDEIQRLMKQLAETSALLQESKENAKDFAAVQERNSLARELNHSLGHKLTVAIVQLESAVLQLDKDQGSVVVRLKTVLEQLRRGLTELRHIAKQV
;
A
#
# COMPACT_ATOMS: atom_id res chain seq x y z
N MET A 1 0.59 6.51 -19.43
CA MET A 1 0.95 5.31 -18.63
C MET A 1 1.72 5.81 -17.41
N PRO A 2 1.35 5.45 -16.18
CA PRO A 2 1.86 6.16 -15.01
C PRO A 2 3.33 5.79 -14.82
N PHE A 3 4.17 6.79 -15.06
CA PHE A 3 5.58 6.76 -14.73
C PHE A 3 5.69 6.79 -13.21
N ARG A 4 6.31 5.78 -12.59
CA ARG A 4 6.51 5.77 -11.13
C ARG A 4 7.69 6.69 -10.83
N SER A 5 7.42 7.86 -10.25
CA SER A 5 8.46 8.70 -9.68
C SER A 5 9.15 7.93 -8.56
N PHE A 6 10.48 7.85 -8.65
CA PHE A 6 11.32 7.09 -7.73
C PHE A 6 11.63 7.93 -6.49
N PRO A 7 11.13 7.61 -5.28
CA PRO A 7 11.49 8.36 -4.09
C PRO A 7 12.96 8.10 -3.70
N LEU A 8 13.74 9.19 -3.62
CA LEU A 8 15.19 9.23 -3.37
C LEU A 8 15.72 8.41 -2.18
N ARG A 9 14.88 8.14 -1.16
CA ARG A 9 15.32 7.57 0.11
C ARG A 9 15.45 6.04 0.11
N GLU A 10 14.75 5.33 -0.78
CA GLU A 10 14.91 3.88 -0.97
C GLU A 10 16.01 3.52 -1.99
N ASN A 11 16.55 4.51 -2.69
CA ASN A 11 17.50 4.30 -3.80
C ASN A 11 18.97 4.26 -3.36
N PHE A 12 19.29 4.61 -2.11
CA PHE A 12 20.69 4.68 -1.67
C PHE A 12 21.40 3.32 -1.80
N ALA A 13 20.74 2.23 -1.38
CA ALA A 13 21.32 0.89 -1.46
C ALA A 13 21.53 0.45 -2.92
N PHE A 14 20.61 0.78 -3.82
CA PHE A 14 20.76 0.49 -5.25
C PHE A 14 21.89 1.30 -5.89
N HIS A 15 21.93 2.61 -5.66
CA HIS A 15 23.00 3.47 -6.18
C HIS A 15 24.37 3.08 -5.62
N ALA A 16 24.45 2.72 -4.33
CA ALA A 16 25.68 2.24 -3.70
C ALA A 16 26.15 0.91 -4.31
N ALA A 17 25.23 -0.04 -4.54
CA ALA A 17 25.55 -1.30 -5.19
C ALA A 17 26.02 -1.10 -6.64
N ALA A 18 25.35 -0.22 -7.40
CA ALA A 18 25.75 0.12 -8.76
C ALA A 18 27.14 0.79 -8.80
N GLN A 19 27.43 1.71 -7.87
CA GLN A 19 28.73 2.35 -7.75
C GLN A 19 29.83 1.35 -7.36
N ALA A 20 29.53 0.40 -6.46
CA ALA A 20 30.46 -0.66 -6.13
C ALA A 20 30.82 -1.49 -7.37
N ILE A 21 29.85 -1.84 -8.23
CA ILE A 21 30.10 -2.56 -9.49
C ILE A 21 30.97 -1.74 -10.45
N VAL A 22 30.69 -0.44 -10.61
CA VAL A 22 31.51 0.45 -11.46
C VAL A 22 32.94 0.55 -10.92
N LEU A 23 33.11 0.70 -9.60
CA LEU A 23 34.40 0.76 -8.95
C LEU A 23 35.18 -0.56 -9.14
N ILE A 24 34.51 -1.71 -8.95
CA ILE A 24 35.11 -3.03 -9.18
C ILE A 24 35.59 -3.16 -10.63
N ALA A 25 34.80 -2.72 -11.61
CA ALA A 25 35.19 -2.76 -13.02
C ALA A 25 36.48 -1.94 -13.26
N VAL A 26 36.55 -0.71 -12.73
CA VAL A 26 37.74 0.16 -12.88
C VAL A 26 38.97 -0.44 -12.19
N VAL A 27 38.80 -0.96 -10.97
CA VAL A 27 39.88 -1.59 -10.19
C VAL A 27 40.37 -2.86 -10.88
N GLN A 28 39.48 -3.68 -11.43
CA GLN A 28 39.89 -4.87 -12.18
C GLN A 28 40.70 -4.52 -13.43
N VAL A 29 40.34 -3.46 -14.16
CA VAL A 29 41.16 -3.00 -15.30
C VAL A 29 42.55 -2.60 -14.84
N PHE A 30 42.66 -1.87 -13.72
CA PHE A 30 43.94 -1.47 -13.13
C PHE A 30 44.79 -2.70 -12.75
N VAL A 31 44.20 -3.68 -12.08
CA VAL A 31 44.88 -4.91 -11.64
C VAL A 31 45.33 -5.76 -12.83
N GLN A 32 44.49 -5.92 -13.86
CA GLN A 32 44.79 -6.78 -15.00
C GLN A 32 45.84 -6.17 -15.93
N ARG A 33 45.86 -4.84 -16.09
CA ARG A 33 46.87 -4.13 -16.90
C ARG A 33 48.15 -3.77 -16.14
N GLY A 34 48.14 -3.79 -14.81
CA GLY A 34 49.23 -3.27 -13.99
C GLY A 34 49.48 -1.76 -14.17
N SER A 35 48.60 -1.06 -14.89
CA SER A 35 48.67 0.37 -15.22
C SER A 35 47.27 0.97 -15.17
N PRO A 36 47.14 2.28 -14.90
CA PRO A 36 45.83 2.89 -14.82
C PRO A 36 45.07 2.81 -16.14
N PRO A 37 43.76 2.55 -16.10
CA PRO A 37 42.91 2.64 -17.28
C PRO A 37 43.11 4.00 -17.95
N GLY A 38 43.11 4.01 -19.29
CA GLY A 38 43.29 5.23 -20.06
C GLY A 38 42.27 6.30 -19.63
N PRO A 39 42.62 7.60 -19.73
CA PRO A 39 41.80 8.70 -19.21
C PRO A 39 40.36 8.68 -19.79
N VAL A 40 40.20 8.21 -21.03
CA VAL A 40 38.90 8.06 -21.69
C VAL A 40 37.96 7.11 -20.93
N LEU A 41 38.48 6.00 -20.40
CA LEU A 41 37.68 5.01 -19.66
C LEU A 41 37.28 5.51 -18.27
N VAL A 42 38.19 6.21 -17.60
CA VAL A 42 37.91 6.83 -16.30
C VAL A 42 36.86 7.92 -16.46
N ILE A 43 36.96 8.73 -17.52
CA ILE A 43 35.96 9.74 -17.86
C ILE A 43 34.62 9.07 -18.18
N ALA A 44 34.60 8.00 -18.98
CA ALA A 44 33.38 7.28 -19.31
C ALA A 44 32.69 6.67 -18.08
N ALA A 45 33.45 6.02 -17.18
CA ALA A 45 32.95 5.49 -15.92
C ALA A 45 32.42 6.61 -14.99
N SER A 46 33.13 7.74 -14.94
CA SER A 46 32.73 8.91 -14.14
C SER A 46 31.44 9.51 -14.68
N ILE A 47 31.32 9.70 -16.00
CA ILE A 47 30.10 10.19 -16.64
C ILE A 47 28.95 9.20 -16.41
N PHE A 48 29.18 7.89 -16.56
CA PHE A 48 28.18 6.87 -16.29
C PHE A 48 27.67 6.95 -14.84
N SER A 49 28.58 7.10 -13.88
CA SER A 49 28.26 7.24 -12.44
C SER A 49 27.52 8.54 -12.12
N ILE A 50 27.92 9.66 -12.74
CA ILE A 50 27.24 10.95 -12.61
C ILE A 50 25.82 10.86 -13.15
N VAL A 51 25.65 10.31 -14.37
CA VAL A 51 24.33 10.15 -14.99
C VAL A 51 23.41 9.27 -14.12
N LEU A 52 23.98 8.27 -13.43
CA LEU A 52 23.27 7.40 -12.48
C LEU A 52 22.61 8.17 -11.33
N TRP A 53 23.17 9.32 -10.94
CA TRP A 53 22.67 10.19 -9.87
C TRP A 53 21.85 11.40 -10.37
N LEU A 54 22.18 11.93 -11.56
CA LEU A 54 21.76 13.28 -11.94
C LEU A 54 20.33 13.40 -12.51
N LEU A 55 19.73 12.31 -13.00
CA LEU A 55 18.42 12.37 -13.64
C LEU A 55 17.33 11.66 -12.82
N PRO A 56 16.54 12.40 -12.02
CA PRO A 56 15.22 11.92 -11.66
C PRO A 56 14.42 11.78 -12.95
N VAL A 57 14.19 10.54 -13.36
CA VAL A 57 13.35 10.28 -14.50
C VAL A 57 11.90 10.45 -14.00
N ASP A 58 11.19 11.45 -14.50
CA ASP A 58 9.78 11.67 -14.16
C ASP A 58 8.84 11.33 -15.33
N THR A 59 9.39 11.08 -16.52
CA THR A 59 8.62 10.82 -17.75
C THR A 59 9.06 9.56 -18.48
N ALA A 60 8.11 8.88 -19.13
CA ALA A 60 8.38 7.65 -19.89
C ALA A 60 9.38 7.88 -21.03
N LEU A 61 9.30 9.02 -21.70
CA LEU A 61 10.24 9.38 -22.77
C LEU A 61 11.63 9.70 -22.20
N GLY A 62 11.69 10.35 -21.03
CA GLY A 62 12.93 10.60 -20.31
C GLY A 62 13.66 9.30 -19.94
N ALA A 63 12.93 8.26 -19.55
CA ALA A 63 13.49 6.95 -19.22
C ALA A 63 14.19 6.29 -20.41
N HIS A 64 13.53 6.31 -21.56
CA HIS A 64 14.09 5.68 -22.76
C HIS A 64 15.32 6.45 -23.25
N ARG A 65 15.28 7.78 -23.20
CA ARG A 65 16.44 8.63 -23.50
C ARG A 65 17.60 8.38 -22.55
N TYR A 66 17.30 8.29 -21.26
CA TYR A 66 18.29 7.98 -20.22
C TYR A 66 18.97 6.63 -20.48
N MET A 67 18.19 5.58 -20.77
CA MET A 67 18.73 4.25 -21.08
C MET A 67 19.53 4.22 -22.37
N LEU A 68 19.11 4.97 -23.40
CA LEU A 68 19.87 5.11 -24.63
C LEU A 68 21.23 5.76 -24.37
N ILE A 69 21.27 6.88 -23.64
CA ILE A 69 22.51 7.60 -23.35
C ILE A 69 23.47 6.71 -22.57
N GLN A 70 23.01 6.07 -21.49
CA GLN A 70 23.87 5.18 -20.72
C GLN A 70 24.27 3.92 -21.49
N GLY A 71 23.39 3.38 -22.33
CA GLY A 71 23.68 2.24 -23.19
C GLY A 71 24.74 2.56 -24.25
N VAL A 72 24.74 3.77 -24.80
CA VAL A 72 25.78 4.26 -25.72
C VAL A 72 27.12 4.41 -25.00
N ILE A 73 27.13 5.02 -23.80
CA ILE A 73 28.35 5.16 -22.99
C ILE A 73 28.93 3.79 -22.62
N ALA A 74 28.08 2.86 -22.18
CA ALA A 74 28.48 1.50 -21.84
C ALA A 74 29.04 0.74 -23.05
N SER A 75 28.38 0.88 -24.22
CA SER A 75 28.86 0.28 -25.47
C SER A 75 30.24 0.82 -25.87
N LEU A 76 30.43 2.15 -25.85
CA LEU A 76 31.70 2.77 -26.21
C LEU A 76 32.84 2.33 -25.27
N ALA A 77 32.57 2.25 -23.97
CA ALA A 77 33.55 1.77 -23.00
C ALA A 77 33.87 0.28 -23.19
N TYR A 78 32.84 -0.54 -23.48
CA TYR A 78 33.01 -1.96 -23.73
C TYR A 78 33.79 -2.27 -25.00
N MET A 79 33.68 -1.46 -26.05
CA MET A 79 34.47 -1.62 -27.27
C MET A 79 35.97 -1.42 -27.03
N GLN A 80 36.35 -0.63 -26.03
CA GLN A 80 37.75 -0.42 -25.67
C GLN A 80 38.27 -1.51 -24.73
N GLU A 81 37.45 -1.94 -23.77
CA GLU A 81 37.86 -2.92 -22.76
C GLU A 81 36.73 -3.88 -22.41
N PHE A 82 37.04 -5.18 -22.43
CA PHE A 82 36.07 -6.22 -22.12
C PHE A 82 35.46 -6.09 -20.72
N LEU A 83 36.22 -5.65 -19.71
CA LEU A 83 35.75 -5.53 -18.33
C LEU A 83 34.60 -4.54 -18.16
N PHE A 84 34.38 -3.62 -19.10
CA PHE A 84 33.23 -2.73 -19.07
C PHE A 84 31.90 -3.42 -19.37
N VAL A 85 31.89 -4.74 -19.63
CA VAL A 85 30.69 -5.58 -19.62
C VAL A 85 29.91 -5.46 -18.31
N TYR A 86 30.57 -5.13 -17.19
CA TYR A 86 29.91 -4.91 -15.90
C TYR A 86 28.88 -3.78 -15.93
N LEU A 87 29.06 -2.76 -16.78
CA LEU A 87 28.09 -1.67 -16.93
C LEU A 87 26.77 -2.18 -17.51
N PHE A 88 26.81 -3.18 -18.39
CA PHE A 88 25.61 -3.79 -18.95
C PHE A 88 24.81 -4.57 -17.89
N PHE A 89 25.44 -5.13 -16.85
CA PHE A 89 24.70 -5.72 -15.73
C PHE A 89 23.97 -4.66 -14.90
N VAL A 90 24.60 -3.50 -14.67
CA VAL A 90 23.96 -2.36 -14.00
C VAL A 90 22.76 -1.88 -14.83
N LEU A 91 22.93 -1.72 -16.15
CA LEU A 91 21.86 -1.37 -17.08
C LEU A 91 20.73 -2.41 -17.08
N SER A 92 21.06 -3.70 -16.99
CA SER A 92 20.06 -4.76 -16.94
C SER A 92 19.18 -4.67 -15.69
N MET A 93 19.80 -4.40 -14.54
CA MET A 93 19.08 -4.21 -13.30
C MET A 93 18.21 -2.95 -13.36
N GLN A 94 18.75 -1.87 -13.92
CA GLN A 94 18.02 -0.61 -14.08
C GLN A 94 16.82 -0.75 -15.03
N ALA A 95 16.95 -1.48 -16.13
CA ALA A 95 15.85 -1.76 -17.04
C ALA A 95 14.66 -2.44 -16.34
N MET A 96 14.91 -3.40 -15.46
CA MET A 96 13.85 -4.11 -14.73
C MET A 96 13.23 -3.29 -13.61
N LEU A 97 13.96 -2.33 -13.05
CA LEU A 97 13.45 -1.43 -12.02
C LEU A 97 12.62 -0.27 -12.62
N LEU A 98 13.12 0.34 -13.69
CA LEU A 98 12.51 1.53 -14.31
C LEU A 98 11.26 1.21 -15.12
N TYR A 99 11.21 0.02 -15.73
CA TYR A 99 10.15 -0.37 -16.63
C TYR A 99 9.31 -1.51 -16.08
N ASN A 100 8.09 -1.64 -16.61
CA ASN A 100 7.29 -2.83 -16.39
C ASN A 100 7.94 -4.03 -17.13
N THR A 101 7.52 -5.25 -16.77
CA THR A 101 8.21 -6.50 -17.17
C THR A 101 8.52 -6.58 -18.68
N ARG A 102 7.57 -6.26 -19.56
CA ARG A 102 7.76 -6.36 -21.02
C ARG A 102 8.83 -5.41 -21.59
N PRO A 103 8.72 -4.07 -21.45
CA PRO A 103 9.74 -3.15 -21.95
C PRO A 103 11.11 -3.35 -21.30
N GLY A 104 11.17 -3.73 -20.02
CA GLY A 104 12.44 -4.09 -19.36
C GLY A 104 13.12 -5.28 -20.04
N LEU A 105 12.36 -6.31 -20.40
CA LEU A 105 12.87 -7.49 -21.12
C LEU A 105 13.39 -7.13 -22.53
N LEU A 106 12.71 -6.22 -23.24
CA LEU A 106 13.16 -5.74 -24.55
C LEU A 106 14.50 -5.02 -24.45
N TRP A 107 14.67 -4.13 -23.47
CA TRP A 107 15.94 -3.45 -23.21
C TRP A 107 17.05 -4.45 -22.86
N ASN A 108 16.76 -5.45 -22.03
CA ASN A 108 17.72 -6.49 -21.68
C ASN A 108 18.12 -7.35 -22.90
N GLY A 109 17.17 -7.71 -23.75
CA GLY A 109 17.47 -8.39 -25.02
C GLY A 109 18.35 -7.55 -25.94
N LEU A 110 18.06 -6.25 -26.05
CA LEU A 110 18.87 -5.32 -26.83
C LEU A 110 20.30 -5.21 -26.29
N PHE A 111 20.47 -5.05 -24.98
CA PHE A 111 21.80 -4.96 -24.38
C PHE A 111 22.60 -6.25 -24.47
N LEU A 112 21.94 -7.40 -24.32
CA LEU A 112 22.59 -8.70 -24.52
C LEU A 112 23.07 -8.87 -25.95
N THR A 113 22.23 -8.54 -26.94
CA THR A 113 22.62 -8.63 -28.36
C THR A 113 23.77 -7.69 -28.71
N LEU A 114 23.74 -6.46 -28.19
CA LEU A 114 24.85 -5.50 -28.35
C LEU A 114 26.15 -6.00 -27.70
N ALA A 115 26.09 -6.54 -26.48
CA ALA A 115 27.24 -7.09 -25.80
C ALA A 115 27.84 -8.29 -26.57
N GLN A 116 26.99 -9.16 -27.14
CA GLN A 116 27.48 -10.29 -27.92
C GLN A 116 28.09 -9.87 -29.25
N LEU A 117 27.48 -8.90 -29.93
CA LEU A 117 28.01 -8.36 -31.17
C LEU A 117 29.38 -7.70 -30.91
N ALA A 118 29.50 -6.89 -29.85
CA ALA A 118 30.77 -6.29 -29.49
C ALA A 118 31.82 -7.33 -29.05
N ASN A 119 31.42 -8.39 -28.33
CA ASN A 119 32.31 -9.50 -27.99
C ASN A 119 32.87 -10.18 -29.26
N PHE A 120 32.02 -10.41 -30.26
CA PHE A 120 32.40 -11.08 -31.50
C PHE A 120 33.29 -10.21 -32.41
N PHE A 121 33.12 -8.90 -32.44
CA PHE A 121 33.86 -8.01 -33.36
C PHE A 121 35.11 -7.37 -32.75
N PHE A 122 35.11 -7.03 -31.46
CA PHE A 122 36.16 -6.21 -30.85
C PHE A 122 37.07 -7.00 -29.92
N HIS A 123 36.67 -8.20 -29.49
CA HIS A 123 37.37 -8.94 -28.43
C HIS A 123 37.79 -10.35 -28.85
N LEU A 124 38.09 -10.58 -30.13
CA LEU A 124 38.47 -11.92 -30.63
C LEU A 124 39.76 -12.47 -29.99
N GLU A 125 40.70 -11.60 -29.61
CA GLU A 125 42.07 -11.99 -29.23
C GLU A 125 42.30 -12.23 -27.73
N GLY A 126 41.25 -12.22 -26.90
CA GLY A 126 41.42 -12.42 -25.45
C GLY A 126 41.73 -13.88 -25.04
N GLU A 127 42.13 -14.05 -23.78
CA GLU A 127 42.63 -15.33 -23.20
C GLU A 127 41.69 -16.54 -23.38
N LEU A 128 40.38 -16.29 -23.36
CA LEU A 128 39.34 -17.29 -23.60
C LEU A 128 38.85 -17.22 -25.04
N ALA A 129 38.67 -18.36 -25.71
CA ALA A 129 38.05 -18.37 -27.04
C ALA A 129 36.68 -17.64 -27.05
N PRO A 130 36.26 -17.03 -28.18
CA PRO A 130 35.06 -16.20 -28.23
C PRO A 130 33.78 -16.93 -27.79
N GLY A 131 33.66 -18.22 -28.09
CA GLY A 131 32.49 -19.05 -27.76
C GLY A 131 32.25 -19.22 -26.24
N PRO A 132 33.20 -19.80 -25.48
CA PRO A 132 33.10 -19.91 -24.02
C PRO A 132 32.86 -18.56 -23.33
N ARG A 133 33.51 -17.49 -23.83
CA ARG A 133 33.32 -16.14 -23.29
C ARG A 133 31.90 -15.62 -23.53
N ALA A 134 31.36 -15.80 -24.73
CA ALA A 134 29.99 -15.44 -25.06
C ALA A 134 28.97 -16.20 -24.19
N LEU A 135 29.21 -17.49 -23.92
CA LEU A 135 28.38 -18.27 -22.99
C LEU A 135 28.43 -17.71 -21.58
N MET A 136 29.63 -17.40 -21.06
CA MET A 136 29.79 -16.82 -19.74
C MET A 136 29.04 -15.49 -19.60
N VAL A 137 29.18 -14.59 -20.58
CA VAL A 137 28.44 -13.32 -20.61
C VAL A 137 26.94 -13.56 -20.66
N THR A 138 26.46 -14.51 -21.48
CA THR A 138 25.03 -14.85 -21.56
C THR A 138 24.49 -15.34 -20.22
N VAL A 139 25.18 -16.28 -19.58
CA VAL A 139 24.75 -16.84 -18.28
C VAL A 139 24.72 -15.76 -17.22
N ALA A 140 25.77 -14.93 -17.13
CA ALA A 140 25.82 -13.82 -16.19
C ALA A 140 24.67 -12.81 -16.44
N PHE A 141 24.34 -12.54 -17.71
CA PHE A 141 23.28 -11.61 -18.08
C PHE A 141 21.89 -12.16 -17.78
N ILE A 142 21.66 -13.45 -18.06
CA ILE A 142 20.41 -14.14 -17.70
C ILE A 142 20.23 -14.14 -16.19
N LEU A 143 21.27 -14.47 -15.42
CA LEU A 143 21.22 -14.42 -13.96
C LEU A 143 20.90 -13.00 -13.46
N ALA A 144 21.59 -11.98 -13.97
CA ALA A 144 21.31 -10.58 -13.63
C ALA A 144 19.86 -10.19 -13.96
N CYS A 145 19.34 -10.61 -15.11
CA CYS A 145 17.97 -10.38 -15.54
C CYS A 145 16.95 -11.09 -14.62
N VAL A 146 17.18 -12.35 -14.27
CA VAL A 146 16.27 -13.12 -13.39
C VAL A 146 16.26 -12.54 -11.98
N LEU A 147 17.44 -12.24 -11.41
CA LEU A 147 17.56 -11.66 -10.07
C LEU A 147 16.91 -10.28 -10.01
N SER A 148 17.16 -9.42 -11.00
CA SER A 148 16.57 -8.08 -11.06
C SER A 148 15.05 -8.13 -11.26
N ALA A 149 14.53 -9.04 -12.11
CA ALA A 149 13.10 -9.25 -12.28
C ALA A 149 12.43 -9.76 -11.00
N GLY A 150 13.08 -10.68 -10.28
CA GLY A 150 12.62 -11.17 -8.98
C GLY A 150 12.57 -10.07 -7.93
N TYR A 151 13.64 -9.28 -7.82
CA TYR A 151 13.71 -8.12 -6.92
C TYR A 151 12.64 -7.08 -7.24
N ALA A 152 12.44 -6.75 -8.52
CA ALA A 152 11.41 -5.81 -8.97
C ALA A 152 9.99 -6.33 -8.68
N ARG A 153 9.76 -7.65 -8.67
CA ARG A 153 8.48 -8.25 -8.28
C ARG A 153 8.27 -8.15 -6.77
N VAL A 154 9.23 -8.60 -5.96
CA VAL A 154 9.15 -8.54 -4.49
C VAL A 154 8.89 -7.11 -4.02
N ARG A 155 9.55 -6.12 -4.64
CA ARG A 155 9.30 -4.71 -4.32
C ARG A 155 7.87 -4.28 -4.63
N ARG A 156 7.34 -4.66 -5.80
CA ARG A 156 5.94 -4.37 -6.18
C ARG A 156 4.95 -4.97 -5.20
N ASP A 157 5.18 -6.23 -4.81
CA ASP A 157 4.31 -6.94 -3.88
C ASP A 157 4.35 -6.28 -2.49
N ARG A 158 5.53 -5.82 -2.03
CA ARG A 158 5.65 -5.05 -0.78
C ARG A 158 4.89 -3.74 -0.83
N ASP A 159 5.02 -2.96 -1.91
CA ASP A 159 4.30 -1.70 -2.08
C ASP A 159 2.77 -1.92 -2.03
N GLU A 160 2.30 -3.00 -2.65
CA GLU A 160 0.88 -3.37 -2.66
C GLU A 160 0.38 -3.79 -1.28
N ILE A 161 1.13 -4.65 -0.57
CA ILE A 161 0.83 -5.05 0.80
C ILE A 161 0.76 -3.82 1.71
N GLN A 162 1.71 -2.88 1.62
CA GLN A 162 1.68 -1.66 2.44
C GLN A 162 0.44 -0.80 2.16
N ARG A 163 0.02 -0.68 0.89
CA ARG A 163 -1.21 0.04 0.54
C ARG A 163 -2.46 -0.64 1.10
N LEU A 164 -2.55 -1.97 0.96
CA LEU A 164 -3.66 -2.76 1.47
C LEU A 164 -3.74 -2.69 3.00
N MET A 165 -2.60 -2.75 3.70
CA MET A 165 -2.53 -2.57 5.15
C MET A 165 -3.04 -1.20 5.57
N LYS A 166 -2.68 -0.14 4.84
CA LYS A 166 -3.18 1.22 5.11
C LYS A 166 -4.70 1.32 4.91
N GLN A 167 -5.21 0.78 3.81
CA GLN A 167 -6.66 0.75 3.53
C GLN A 167 -7.45 -0.06 4.57
N LEU A 168 -6.89 -1.19 5.03
CA LEU A 168 -7.49 -2.01 6.08
C LEU A 168 -7.56 -1.25 7.40
N ALA A 169 -6.49 -0.54 7.78
CA ALA A 169 -6.47 0.29 8.98
C ALA A 169 -7.51 1.43 8.93
N GLU A 170 -7.60 2.13 7.80
CA GLU A 170 -8.60 3.19 7.57
C GLU A 170 -10.03 2.63 7.65
N THR A 171 -10.30 1.50 7.00
CA THR A 171 -11.63 0.86 7.01
C THR A 171 -12.01 0.36 8.41
N SER A 172 -11.05 -0.21 9.15
CA SER A 172 -11.29 -0.65 10.52
C SER A 172 -11.63 0.51 11.45
N ALA A 173 -11.00 1.68 11.26
CA ALA A 173 -11.30 2.88 12.04
C ALA A 173 -12.72 3.38 11.76
N LEU A 174 -13.12 3.47 10.48
CA LEU A 174 -14.49 3.84 10.07
C LEU A 174 -15.55 2.88 10.61
N LEU A 175 -15.26 1.57 10.60
CA LEU A 175 -16.17 0.55 11.10
C LEU A 175 -16.32 0.63 12.62
N GLN A 176 -15.26 0.99 13.35
CA GLN A 176 -15.32 1.21 14.79
C GLN A 176 -16.18 2.45 15.12
N GLU A 177 -15.97 3.56 14.41
CA GLU A 177 -16.77 4.78 14.55
C GLU A 177 -18.26 4.52 14.24
N SER A 178 -18.56 3.82 13.16
CA SER A 178 -19.94 3.45 12.81
C SER A 178 -20.60 2.56 13.88
N LYS A 179 -19.84 1.66 14.52
CA LYS A 179 -20.36 0.82 15.60
C LYS A 179 -20.66 1.65 16.85
N GLU A 180 -19.84 2.64 17.16
CA GLU A 180 -20.09 3.57 18.28
C GLU A 180 -21.35 4.40 18.02
N ASN A 181 -21.47 4.99 16.83
CA ASN A 181 -22.68 5.72 16.44
C ASN A 181 -23.94 4.83 16.49
N ALA A 182 -23.85 3.58 16.00
CA ALA A 182 -24.97 2.65 16.05
C ALA A 182 -25.41 2.30 17.47
N LYS A 183 -24.48 2.22 18.44
CA LYS A 183 -24.81 2.03 19.86
C LYS A 183 -25.59 3.23 20.41
N ASP A 184 -25.17 4.44 20.09
CA ASP A 184 -25.85 5.66 20.54
C ASP A 184 -27.28 5.74 19.96
N PHE A 185 -27.45 5.44 18.67
CA PHE A 185 -28.77 5.36 18.05
C PHE A 185 -29.64 4.27 18.67
N ALA A 186 -29.09 3.08 18.92
CA ALA A 186 -29.82 1.99 19.57
C ALA A 186 -30.28 2.37 20.98
N ALA A 187 -29.42 3.01 21.77
CA ALA A 187 -29.75 3.48 23.12
C ALA A 187 -30.88 4.54 23.10
N VAL A 188 -30.83 5.48 22.15
CA VAL A 188 -31.90 6.49 21.98
C VAL A 188 -33.21 5.83 21.54
N GLN A 189 -33.15 4.86 20.63
CA GLN A 189 -34.33 4.14 20.15
C GLN A 189 -34.99 3.32 21.26
N GLU A 190 -34.18 2.63 22.07
CA GLU A 190 -34.66 1.90 23.25
C GLU A 190 -35.35 2.85 24.24
N ARG A 191 -34.71 3.98 24.55
CA ARG A 191 -35.30 5.01 25.43
C ARG A 191 -36.63 5.55 24.90
N ASN A 192 -36.76 5.76 23.59
CA ASN A 192 -38.01 6.20 22.96
C ASN A 192 -39.08 5.11 22.98
N SER A 193 -38.69 3.85 22.77
CA SER A 193 -39.59 2.70 22.88
C SER A 193 -40.14 2.58 24.30
N LEU A 194 -39.25 2.64 25.30
CA LEU A 194 -39.61 2.66 26.71
C LEU A 194 -40.55 3.83 27.05
N ALA A 195 -40.25 5.05 26.58
CA ALA A 195 -41.12 6.20 26.81
C ALA A 195 -42.52 6.02 26.20
N ARG A 196 -42.62 5.41 25.01
CA ARG A 196 -43.93 5.08 24.40
C ARG A 196 -44.68 4.00 25.17
N GLU A 197 -44.00 2.94 25.57
CA GLU A 197 -44.60 1.84 26.33
C GLU A 197 -45.09 2.32 27.70
N LEU A 198 -44.27 3.14 28.38
CA LEU A 198 -44.62 3.82 29.62
C LEU A 198 -45.83 4.73 29.42
N ASN A 199 -45.83 5.60 28.41
CA ASN A 199 -46.97 6.49 28.13
C ASN A 199 -48.25 5.74 27.75
N HIS A 200 -48.15 4.62 27.02
CA HIS A 200 -49.33 3.84 26.65
C HIS A 200 -49.92 3.13 27.87
N SER A 201 -49.08 2.45 28.66
CA SER A 201 -49.48 1.76 29.90
C SER A 201 -50.04 2.74 30.94
N LEU A 202 -49.35 3.86 31.17
CA LEU A 202 -49.79 4.90 32.12
C LEU A 202 -51.00 5.66 31.63
N GLY A 203 -50.95 6.17 30.40
CA GLY A 203 -51.99 7.02 29.83
C GLY A 203 -53.32 6.29 29.81
N HIS A 204 -53.33 5.01 29.44
CA HIS A 204 -54.54 4.20 29.48
C HIS A 204 -55.06 4.00 30.92
N LYS A 205 -54.20 3.60 31.86
CA LYS A 205 -54.59 3.35 33.27
C LYS A 205 -55.07 4.64 33.96
N LEU A 206 -54.43 5.78 33.71
CA LEU A 206 -54.84 7.09 34.23
C LEU A 206 -56.17 7.55 33.62
N THR A 207 -56.36 7.40 32.31
CA THR A 207 -57.63 7.78 31.66
C THR A 207 -58.78 6.95 32.21
N VAL A 208 -58.60 5.63 32.35
CA VAL A 208 -59.62 4.75 32.96
C VAL A 208 -59.90 5.15 34.41
N ALA A 209 -58.86 5.45 35.19
CA ALA A 209 -59.02 5.90 36.57
C ALA A 209 -59.77 7.24 36.67
N ILE A 210 -59.48 8.21 35.80
CA ILE A 210 -60.17 9.50 35.73
C ILE A 210 -61.67 9.29 35.44
N VAL A 211 -62.00 8.50 34.42
CA VAL A 211 -63.40 8.20 34.06
C VAL A 211 -64.14 7.49 35.19
N GLN A 212 -63.47 6.56 35.88
CA GLN A 212 -64.05 5.87 37.04
C GLN A 212 -64.27 6.79 38.24
N LEU A 213 -63.37 7.76 38.47
CA LEU A 213 -63.52 8.79 39.50
C LEU A 213 -64.66 9.78 39.17
N GLU A 214 -64.75 10.26 37.94
CA GLU A 214 -65.84 11.13 37.49
C GLU A 214 -67.21 10.44 37.64
N SER A 215 -67.31 9.18 37.25
CA SER A 215 -68.52 8.36 37.43
C SER A 215 -68.89 8.16 38.91
N ALA A 216 -67.89 7.98 39.77
CA ALA A 216 -68.09 7.86 41.21
C ALA A 216 -68.60 9.17 41.85
N VAL A 217 -68.08 10.33 41.42
CA VAL A 217 -68.54 11.65 41.88
C VAL A 217 -69.99 11.91 41.50
N LEU A 218 -70.42 11.50 40.30
CA LEU A 218 -71.82 11.64 39.84
C LEU A 218 -72.82 10.76 40.60
N GLN A 219 -72.37 9.72 41.31
CA GLN A 219 -73.22 8.77 42.05
C GLN A 219 -73.20 8.99 43.57
N LEU A 220 -72.43 9.97 44.05
CA LEU A 220 -72.17 10.22 45.47
C LEU A 220 -73.45 10.54 46.28
N ASP A 221 -74.45 11.16 45.66
CA ASP A 221 -75.74 11.52 46.28
C ASP A 221 -76.76 10.37 46.35
N LYS A 222 -76.53 9.25 45.66
CA LYS A 222 -77.50 8.13 45.56
C LYS A 222 -77.14 6.93 46.45
N ASP A 223 -75.86 6.59 46.59
CA ASP A 223 -75.41 5.44 47.39
C ASP A 223 -73.94 5.58 47.81
N GLN A 224 -73.70 6.25 48.95
CA GLN A 224 -72.36 6.56 49.44
C GLN A 224 -71.50 5.30 49.74
N GLY A 225 -72.12 4.20 50.18
CA GLY A 225 -71.40 2.97 50.54
C GLY A 225 -70.77 2.29 49.33
N SER A 226 -71.53 2.19 48.23
CA SER A 226 -71.07 1.63 46.94
C SER A 226 -69.97 2.48 46.29
N VAL A 227 -70.06 3.81 46.42
CA VAL A 227 -69.07 4.74 45.86
C VAL A 227 -67.71 4.63 46.56
N VAL A 228 -67.68 4.50 47.89
CA VAL A 228 -66.42 4.33 48.66
C VAL A 228 -65.67 3.06 48.25
N VAL A 229 -66.39 1.97 47.97
CA VAL A 229 -65.80 0.71 47.51
C VAL A 229 -65.19 0.87 46.12
N ARG A 230 -65.91 1.52 45.18
CA ARG A 230 -65.39 1.78 43.82
C ARG A 230 -64.17 2.68 43.82
N LEU A 231 -64.16 3.73 44.67
CA LEU A 231 -63.01 4.63 44.82
C LEU A 231 -61.76 3.90 45.35
N LYS A 232 -61.93 2.98 46.30
CA LYS A 232 -60.83 2.12 46.80
C LYS A 232 -60.25 1.23 45.70
N THR A 233 -61.09 0.66 44.84
CA THR A 233 -60.65 -0.16 43.70
C THR A 233 -59.83 0.66 42.70
N VAL A 234 -60.27 1.88 42.37
CA VAL A 234 -59.50 2.81 41.52
C VAL A 234 -58.15 3.14 42.15
N LEU A 235 -58.14 3.45 43.45
CA LEU A 235 -56.92 3.77 44.19
C LEU A 235 -55.93 2.60 44.21
N GLU A 236 -56.41 1.36 44.36
CA GLU A 236 -55.59 0.16 44.27
C GLU A 236 -55.02 -0.05 42.85
N GLN A 237 -55.83 0.15 41.81
CA GLN A 237 -55.37 0.01 40.42
C GLN A 237 -54.29 1.04 40.08
N LEU A 238 -54.45 2.30 40.54
CA LEU A 238 -53.43 3.33 40.42
C LEU A 238 -52.16 2.99 41.21
N ARG A 239 -52.27 2.48 42.44
CA ARG A 239 -51.12 2.05 43.25
C ARG A 239 -50.35 0.89 42.62
N ARG A 240 -51.04 -0.09 42.04
CA ARG A 240 -50.41 -1.20 41.30
C ARG A 240 -49.69 -0.69 40.07
N GLY A 241 -50.31 0.20 39.28
CA GLY A 241 -49.68 0.85 38.14
C GLY A 241 -48.43 1.65 38.51
N LEU A 242 -48.46 2.37 39.63
CA LEU A 242 -47.30 3.11 40.14
C LEU A 242 -46.15 2.19 40.58
N THR A 243 -46.48 1.01 41.13
CA THR A 243 -45.49 0.00 41.55
C THR A 243 -44.82 -0.65 40.34
N GLU A 244 -45.59 -1.00 39.31
CA GLU A 244 -45.08 -1.52 38.03
C GLU A 244 -44.10 -0.54 37.37
N LEU A 245 -44.46 0.75 37.32
CA LEU A 245 -43.54 1.79 36.82
C LEU A 245 -42.22 1.85 37.56
N ARG A 246 -42.30 1.78 38.89
CA ARG A 246 -41.12 1.87 39.76
C ARG A 246 -40.19 0.68 39.56
N HIS A 247 -40.75 -0.46 39.14
CA HIS A 247 -40.00 -1.66 38.79
C HIS A 247 -39.31 -1.54 37.43
N ILE A 248 -40.00 -1.00 36.42
CA ILE A 248 -39.43 -0.74 35.07
C ILE A 248 -38.32 0.32 35.14
N ALA A 249 -38.53 1.40 35.89
CA ALA A 249 -37.53 2.46 36.08
C ALA A 249 -36.28 2.03 36.86
N LYS A 250 -36.27 0.82 37.45
CA LYS A 250 -35.12 0.23 38.16
C LYS A 250 -34.30 -0.73 37.29
N GLN A 251 -34.83 -1.12 36.13
CA GLN A 251 -34.21 -2.07 35.19
C GLN A 251 -33.50 -1.37 34.02
N VAL A 252 -33.71 -0.07 33.87
CA VAL A 252 -33.00 0.85 32.97
C VAL A 252 -31.91 1.54 33.76
#